data_AF-A0A496STV0-F1
#
_entry.id   AF-A0A496STV0-F1
#
_cell.length_a   1.000
_cell.length_b   1.000
_cell.length_c   1.000
_cell.angle_alpha   90.00
_cell.angle_beta   90.00
_cell.angle_gamma   90.00
#
_symmetry.space_group_name_H-M   'P 1'
#
loop_
_entity.id
_entity.type
_entity.pdbx_description
1 polymer ?
#
loop_
_entity_poly.entity_id
_entity_poly.type
_entity_poly.pdbx_seq_one_letter_code
_entity_poly.pdbx_strand_id
1 'polypeptide(L)' 'MKTKKINKWLKKQGITKAQIARELGISHVAVVLVVQGKSTSSRVVNWLLEHGCPEEYLKKKK' A
#
# COMPACT_ATOMS: atom_id res chain seq x y z
N MET A 1 -12.06 -9.84 1.58
CA MET A 1 -10.65 -9.42 1.76
C MET A 1 -10.32 -8.20 0.91
N LYS A 2 -10.21 -7.00 1.51
CA LYS A 2 -9.93 -5.72 0.82
C LYS A 2 -8.52 -5.64 0.18
N THR A 3 -7.60 -6.52 0.60
CA THR A 3 -6.23 -6.71 0.11
C THR A 3 -6.11 -6.83 -1.41
N LYS A 4 -7.10 -7.45 -2.06
CA LYS A 4 -7.08 -7.65 -3.53
C LYS A 4 -7.22 -6.33 -4.30
N LYS A 5 -7.87 -5.30 -3.74
CA LYS A 5 -8.09 -4.00 -4.41
C LYS A 5 -6.80 -3.20 -4.52
N ILE A 6 -6.05 -3.05 -3.42
CA ILE A 6 -4.73 -2.40 -3.43
C ILE A 6 -3.79 -3.14 -4.38
N ASN A 7 -3.74 -4.48 -4.31
CA ASN A 7 -2.85 -5.26 -5.17
C ASN A 7 -3.19 -5.10 -6.67
N LYS A 8 -4.48 -5.01 -7.00
CA LYS A 8 -4.94 -4.77 -8.38
C LYS A 8 -4.61 -3.35 -8.84
N TRP A 9 -4.75 -2.36 -7.95
CA TRP A 9 -4.39 -0.98 -8.23
C TRP A 9 -2.88 -0.82 -8.47
N LEU A 10 -2.05 -1.40 -7.59
CA LEU A 10 -0.60 -1.45 -7.76
C LEU A 10 -0.19 -2.06 -9.11
N LYS A 11 -0.78 -3.20 -9.47
CA LYS A 11 -0.56 -3.82 -10.78
C LYS A 11 -0.99 -2.92 -11.95
N LYS A 12 -2.13 -2.24 -11.85
CA LYS A 12 -2.59 -1.30 -12.89
C LYS A 12 -1.64 -0.13 -13.09
N GLN A 13 -1.02 0.35 -12.02
CA GLN A 13 -0.06 1.44 -12.06
C GLN A 13 1.37 0.97 -12.43
N GLY A 14 1.60 -0.34 -12.56
CA GLY A 14 2.95 -0.89 -12.73
C GLY A 14 3.85 -0.75 -11.50
N ILE A 15 3.28 -0.36 -10.35
CA ILE A 15 4.04 -0.13 -9.11
C ILE A 15 4.22 -1.46 -8.39
N THR A 16 5.47 -1.79 -8.07
CA THR A 16 5.81 -2.96 -7.26
C THR A 16 5.97 -2.58 -5.78
N LYS A 17 5.72 -3.53 -4.89
CA LYS A 17 5.93 -3.34 -3.44
C LYS A 17 7.40 -3.07 -3.11
N ALA A 18 8.31 -3.68 -3.87
CA ALA A 18 9.74 -3.48 -3.76
C ALA A 18 10.12 -2.04 -4.13
N GLN A 19 9.50 -1.47 -5.16
CA GLN A 19 9.69 -0.06 -5.52
C GLN A 19 9.24 0.86 -4.38
N ILE A 20 8.04 0.64 -3.81
CA ILE A 20 7.53 1.41 -2.67
C ILE A 20 8.48 1.31 -1.47
N ALA A 21 8.96 0.11 -1.18
CA ALA A 21 9.90 -0.13 -0.09
C ALA A 21 11.21 0.64 -0.29
N ARG A 22 11.72 0.65 -1.53
CA ARG A 22 12.94 1.35 -1.91
C ARG A 22 12.79 2.88 -1.89
N GLU A 23 11.66 3.39 -2.37
CA GLU A 23 11.31 4.83 -2.33
C GLU A 23 11.18 5.35 -0.90
N LEU A 24 10.53 4.57 -0.03
CA LEU A 24 10.29 4.95 1.37
C LEU A 24 11.47 4.60 2.30
N GLY A 25 12.47 3.87 1.81
CA GLY A 25 13.58 3.36 2.61
C GLY A 25 13.13 2.44 3.76
N ILE A 26 12.05 1.66 3.55
CA ILE A 26 11.50 0.75 4.55
C ILE A 26 11.61 -0.71 4.11
N SER A 27 11.45 -1.63 5.07
CA SER A 27 11.42 -3.06 4.77
C SER A 27 10.27 -3.43 3.83
N HIS A 28 10.56 -4.26 2.82
CA HIS A 28 9.56 -4.81 1.91
C HIS A 28 8.40 -5.50 2.65
N VAL A 29 8.70 -6.19 3.75
CA VAL A 29 7.69 -6.83 4.61
C VAL A 29 6.71 -5.80 5.20
N ALA A 30 7.17 -4.61 5.59
CA ALA A 30 6.30 -3.56 6.10
C ALA A 30 5.28 -3.12 5.03
N VAL A 31 5.71 -2.95 3.79
CA VAL A 31 4.81 -2.65 2.66
C VAL A 31 3.81 -3.79 2.45
N VAL A 32 4.25 -5.05 2.49
CA VAL A 32 3.37 -6.22 2.36
C VAL A 32 2.31 -6.23 3.46
N LEU A 33 2.69 -6.01 4.71
CA LEU A 33 1.75 -5.97 5.85
C LEU A 33 0.71 -4.86 5.70
N VAL A 34 1.11 -3.68 5.20
CA VAL A 34 0.18 -2.58 4.93
C VAL A 34 -0.78 -2.92 3.79
N VAL A 35 -0.26 -3.43 2.68
CA VAL A 35 -1.12 -3.84 1.55
C VAL A 35 -2.06 -4.98 1.96
N GLN A 36 -1.63 -5.87 2.85
CA GLN A 36 -2.46 -6.92 3.43
C GLN A 36 -3.50 -6.41 4.43
N GLY A 37 -3.40 -5.16 4.88
CA GLY A 37 -4.24 -4.58 5.92
C GLY A 37 -3.95 -5.15 7.32
N LYS A 38 -2.77 -5.78 7.49
CA LYS A 38 -2.27 -6.27 8.78
C LYS A 38 -1.55 -5.17 9.57
N SER A 39 -1.07 -4.14 8.89
CA SER A 39 -0.46 -2.96 9.50
C SER A 39 -0.98 -1.69 8.82
N THR A 40 -0.87 -0.57 9.51
CA THR A 40 -1.31 0.74 9.00
C THR A 40 -0.14 1.70 9.17
N SER A 41 0.88 1.55 8.32
CA SER A 41 2.05 2.40 8.38
C SER A 41 1.73 3.72 7.69
N SER A 42 1.74 4.82 8.45
CA SER A 42 1.36 6.15 7.98
C SER A 42 2.18 6.57 6.75
N ARG A 43 3.47 6.21 6.70
CA ARG A 43 4.35 6.47 5.54
C ARG A 43 3.86 5.81 4.26
N VAL A 44 3.51 4.53 4.32
CA VAL A 44 3.04 3.78 3.15
C VAL A 44 1.66 4.26 2.72
N VAL A 45 0.78 4.58 3.69
CA VAL A 45 -0.54 5.14 3.42
C VAL A 45 -0.42 6.51 2.76
N ASN A 46 0.42 7.40 3.28
CA ASN A 46 0.65 8.73 2.71
C ASN A 46 1.17 8.64 1.28
N TRP A 47 2.21 7.82 1.06
CA TRP A 47 2.77 7.60 -0.27
C TRP A 47 1.73 7.07 -1.26
N LEU A 48 0.89 6.13 -0.81
CA LEU A 48 -0.20 5.61 -1.64
C LEU A 48 -1.23 6.69 -1.97
N LEU A 49 -1.62 7.54 -1.02
CA LEU A 49 -2.53 8.66 -1.26
C LEU A 49 -1.93 9.68 -2.23
N GLU A 50 -0.65 10.03 -2.06
CA GLU A 50 0.09 10.96 -2.93
C GLU A 50 0.18 10.44 -4.38
N HIS A 51 0.29 9.12 -4.55
CA HIS A 51 0.26 8.46 -5.86
C HIS A 51 -1.16 8.21 -6.42
N GLY A 52 -2.21 8.69 -5.75
CA GLY A 52 -3.60 8.56 -6.22
C GLY A 52 -4.27 7.22 -5.90
N CYS A 53 -3.75 6.47 -4.92
CA CYS A 53 -4.43 5.29 -4.40
C CYS A 53 -5.64 5.73 -3.57
N PRO A 54 -6.86 5.27 -3.89
CA PRO A 54 -8.04 5.72 -3.18
C PRO A 54 -8.05 5.22 -1.73
N GLU A 55 -8.32 6.15 -0.81
CA GLU A 55 -8.34 5.92 0.64
C GLU A 55 -9.30 4.80 1.06
N GLU A 56 -10.34 4.53 0.28
CA GLU A 56 -11.28 3.43 0.53
C GLU A 56 -10.61 2.05 0.54
N TYR A 57 -9.50 1.90 -0.18
CA TYR A 57 -8.73 0.67 -0.18
C TYR A 57 -7.86 0.56 1.08
N LEU A 58 -7.46 1.71 1.64
CA LEU A 58 -6.59 1.87 2.81
C LEU A 58 -7.40 1.84 4.12
N LYS A 59 -8.66 2.28 4.10
CA LYS A 59 -9.58 2.22 5.24
C LYS A 59 -9.96 0.77 5.57
N LYS A 60 -9.30 0.21 6.58
CA LYS A 60 -9.85 -0.90 7.37
C LYS A 60 -11.08 -0.33 8.10
N LYS A 61 -12.27 -0.86 7.81
CA LYS A 61 -13.45 -0.50 8.62
C LYS A 61 -13.13 -0.99 10.03
N LYS A 62 -13.16 -0.06 10.99
CA LYS A 62 -13.13 -0.34 12.42
C LYS A 62 -14.36 -1.16 12.79
#